data_AF-A0A2R6IB77-F1
#
_entry.id   AF-A0A2R6IB77-F1
#
_cell.length_a   1.000
_cell.length_b   1.000
_cell.length_c   1.000
_cell.angle_alpha   90.00
_cell.angle_beta   90.00
_cell.angle_gamma   90.00
#
_symmetry.space_group_name_H-M   'P 1'
#
loop_
_entity.id
_entity.type
_entity.pdbx_description
1 polymer ?
#
loop_
_entity_poly.entity_id
_entity_poly.type
_entity_poly.pdbx_seq_one_letter_code
_entity_poly.pdbx_strand_id
1 'polypeptide(L)' 'MPTCDGCGEDVSIAGGIGGFWSSDADASGGMTLELTDGSEHFLCHDCMDRLPDDYEPTAADVADL' A
#
# COMPACT_ATOMS: atom_id res chain seq x y z
N MET A 1 -13.84 0.83 -0.54
CA MET A 1 -12.78 0.53 0.44
C MET A 1 -11.77 -0.28 -0.37
N PRO A 2 -10.54 0.21 -0.59
CA PRO A 2 -9.56 -0.57 -1.33
C PRO A 2 -9.09 -1.75 -0.49
N THR A 3 -8.88 -2.89 -1.13
CA THR A 3 -8.37 -4.12 -0.52
C THR A 3 -6.87 -4.19 -0.72
N CYS A 4 -6.12 -4.58 0.31
CA CYS A 4 -4.68 -4.81 0.19
C CYS A 4 -4.41 -6.00 -0.72
N ASP A 5 -3.54 -5.85 -1.72
CA ASP A 5 -3.18 -6.94 -2.63
C ASP A 5 -2.32 -8.04 -1.95
N GLY A 6 -1.68 -7.71 -0.81
CA GLY A 6 -0.92 -8.68 -0.02
C GLY A 6 -1.82 -9.52 0.90
N CYS A 7 -2.39 -8.88 1.93
CA CYS A 7 -3.19 -9.61 2.93
C CYS A 7 -4.67 -9.80 2.58
N GLY A 8 -5.18 -9.16 1.52
CA GLY A 8 -6.60 -9.25 1.15
C GLY A 8 -7.56 -8.52 2.10
N GLU A 9 -7.05 -7.73 3.05
CA GLU A 9 -7.87 -7.01 4.03
C GLU A 9 -8.32 -5.64 3.51
N ASP A 10 -9.53 -5.20 3.91
CA ASP A 10 -10.04 -3.86 3.60
C ASP A 10 -9.23 -2.76 4.31
N VAL A 11 -8.58 -1.89 3.53
CA VAL A 11 -7.78 -0.79 4.07
C VAL A 11 -8.60 0.50 4.05
N SER A 12 -8.70 1.12 5.22
CA SER A 12 -9.35 2.42 5.34
C SER A 12 -8.43 3.52 4.80
N ILE A 13 -8.70 3.97 3.57
CA ILE A 13 -8.12 5.21 3.05
C ILE A 13 -8.94 6.36 3.59
N ALA A 14 -8.34 7.17 4.46
CA ALA A 14 -8.89 8.46 4.85
C ALA A 14 -8.85 9.41 3.63
N GLY A 15 -9.85 9.31 2.75
CA GLY A 15 -10.02 10.14 1.58
C GLY A 15 -11.32 10.93 1.67
N GLY A 16 -11.26 12.20 2.09
CA GLY A 16 -12.45 13.01 2.32
C GLY A 16 -12.29 14.51 2.02
N ILE A 17 -12.15 14.85 0.73
CA ILE A 17 -12.56 16.10 0.05
C ILE A 17 -12.16 17.47 0.67
N GLY A 18 -11.17 18.12 0.07
CA GLY A 18 -11.17 19.56 -0.22
C GLY A 18 -10.90 20.56 0.91
N GLY A 19 -9.67 21.06 0.98
CA GLY A 19 -9.42 22.34 1.66
C GLY A 19 -7.96 22.59 1.98
N PHE A 20 -7.25 23.27 1.06
CA PHE A 20 -6.07 24.14 1.23
C PHE A 20 -4.91 23.73 2.19
N TRP A 21 -5.12 23.24 3.40
CA TRP A 21 -4.07 22.83 4.32
C TRP A 21 -4.52 21.57 5.07
N SER A 22 -3.90 20.43 4.81
CA SER A 22 -3.93 19.29 5.73
C SER A 22 -2.55 18.66 5.78
N SER A 23 -1.70 19.23 6.62
CA SER A 23 -0.51 18.58 7.15
C SER A 23 -0.86 17.50 8.20
N ASP A 24 -2.14 17.20 8.41
CA ASP A 24 -2.60 15.99 9.08
C ASP A 24 -2.54 14.82 8.10
N ALA A 25 -1.32 14.28 7.99
CA ALA A 25 -1.05 12.93 7.53
C ALA A 25 -1.59 11.92 8.56
N ASP A 26 -2.89 11.97 8.87
CA ASP A 26 -3.59 10.89 9.57
C ASP A 26 -3.60 9.69 8.62
N ALA A 27 -2.50 8.94 8.74
CA ALA A 27 -2.10 7.72 8.06
C ALA A 27 -3.14 7.16 7.09
N SER A 28 -2.97 7.45 5.80
CA SER A 28 -3.49 6.57 4.75
C SER A 28 -3.03 5.14 5.09
N GLY A 29 -3.97 4.25 5.43
CA GLY A 29 -3.66 2.90 5.92
C GLY A 29 -2.88 2.04 4.92
N GLY A 30 -2.76 2.50 3.67
CA GLY A 30 -1.94 1.93 2.62
C GLY A 30 -1.62 2.94 1.53
N MET A 31 -0.76 2.53 0.60
CA MET A 31 -0.44 3.28 -0.62
C MET A 31 -0.26 2.32 -1.80
N THR A 32 -0.40 2.86 -3.02
CA THR A 32 -0.05 2.13 -4.24
C THR A 32 1.44 2.25 -4.50
N LEU A 33 2.10 1.11 -4.70
CA LEU A 33 3.53 1.01 -5.01
C LEU A 33 3.70 0.48 -6.44
N GLU A 34 4.67 1.04 -7.15
CA GLU A 34 5.17 0.47 -8.40
C GLU A 34 6.34 -0.48 -8.06
N LEU A 35 6.21 -1.74 -8.46
CA LEU A 35 7.22 -2.78 -8.23
C LEU A 35 8.22 -2.86 -9.39
N THR A 36 9.32 -3.58 -9.18
CA THR A 36 10.42 -3.68 -10.18
C THR A 36 9.99 -4.40 -11.47
N ASP A 37 8.95 -5.24 -11.40
CA ASP A 37 8.36 -5.88 -12.59
C ASP A 37 7.45 -4.93 -13.40
N GLY A 38 7.26 -3.69 -12.93
CA GLY A 38 6.41 -2.67 -13.56
C GLY A 38 4.93 -2.82 -13.23
N SER A 39 4.59 -3.66 -12.25
CA SER A 39 3.23 -3.79 -11.71
C SER A 39 2.96 -2.74 -10.64
N GLU A 40 1.69 -2.33 -10.53
CA GLU A 40 1.22 -1.41 -9.51
C GLU A 40 0.31 -2.17 -8.53
N HIS A 41 0.67 -2.16 -7.24
CA HIS A 41 -0.05 -2.89 -6.19
C HIS A 41 -0.39 -1.97 -5.03
N PHE A 42 -1.60 -2.09 -4.50
CA PHE A 42 -2.03 -1.34 -3.32
C PHE A 42 -1.78 -2.17 -2.05
N LEU A 43 -0.86 -1.70 -1.21
CA LEU A 43 -0.48 -2.39 0.03
C LEU A 43 -0.74 -1.53 1.26
N CYS A 44 -1.16 -2.18 2.35
CA CYS A 44 -1.15 -1.54 3.67
C CYS A 44 0.28 -1.38 4.20
N HIS A 45 0.48 -0.48 5.17
CA HIS A 45 1.80 -0.29 5.79
C HIS A 45 2.39 -1.59 6.36
N ASP A 46 1.57 -2.43 6.99
CA ASP A 46 2.03 -3.71 7.54
C ASP A 46 2.51 -4.73 6.50
N CYS A 47 1.95 -4.68 5.28
CA CYS A 47 2.39 -5.52 4.16
C CYS A 47 3.66 -4.96 3.53
N MET A 48 3.78 -3.64 3.44
CA MET A 48 5.01 -2.99 2.97
C MET A 48 6.20 -3.35 3.86
N ASP A 49 6.02 -3.29 5.19
CA ASP A 49 7.07 -3.67 6.16
C ASP A 49 7.41 -5.17 6.16
N ARG A 50 6.61 -6.01 5.48
CA ARG A 50 6.86 -7.45 5.32
C ARG A 50 7.54 -7.80 4.00
N LEU A 51 7.59 -6.86 3.05
CA LEU A 51 8.24 -7.12 1.77
C LEU A 51 9.73 -7.43 1.99
N PRO A 52 10.32 -8.25 1.12
CA PRO A 52 11.74 -8.54 1.17
C PRO A 52 12.56 -7.27 0.94
N ASP A 53 13.47 -6.98 1.87
CA ASP A 53 14.47 -5.90 1.75
C ASP A 53 15.79 -6.38 1.13
N ASP A 54 15.97 -7.70 1.01
CA ASP A 54 17.19 -8.34 0.48
C ASP A 54 17.23 -8.41 -1.05
N TYR A 55 16.10 -8.21 -1.71
CA TYR A 55 15.98 -8.05 -3.16
C TYR A 55 14.86 -7.08 -3.52
N GLU A 56 14.78 -6.70 -4.79
CA GLU A 56 13.70 -5.83 -5.27
C GLU A 56 12.37 -6.61 -5.32
N PRO A 57 11.33 -6.19 -4.57
CA PRO A 57 10.06 -6.91 -4.50
C PRO A 57 9.32 -6.88 -5.84
N THR A 58 8.60 -7.97 -6.11
CA THR A 58 7.80 -8.22 -7.32
C THR A 58 6.36 -8.57 -6.97
N ALA A 59 5.49 -8.59 -7.98
CA ALA A 59 4.09 -9.01 -7.82
C ALA A 59 3.92 -10.41 -7.17
N ALA A 60 4.90 -11.31 -7.35
CA ALA A 60 4.88 -12.63 -6.73
C ALA A 60 5.07 -12.53 -5.21
N ASP A 61 6.00 -11.67 -4.76
CA ASP A 61 6.27 -11.47 -3.33
C ASP A 61 5.06 -10.87 -2.62
N VAL A 62 4.35 -9.96 -3.30
CA VAL A 62 3.07 -9.43 -2.82
C VAL A 62 2.03 -10.54 -2.67
N ALA A 63 1.91 -11.42 -3.67
CA ALA A 63 0.92 -12.50 -3.65
C ALA A 63 1.22 -13.61 -2.62
N ASP A 64 2.46 -13.67 -2.11
CA ASP A 64 2.92 -14.62 -1.08
C ASP A 64 2.81 -14.08 0.36
N LEU A 65 2.28 -12.86 0.56
CA LEU A 65 2.12 -12.21 1.89
C LEU A 65 0.98 -12.77 2.77
#